data_AF-A0A969PKQ6-F1
#
_entry.id   AF-A0A969PKQ6-F1
#
_cell.length_a   1.000
_cell.length_b   1.000
_cell.length_c   1.000
_cell.angle_alpha   90.00
_cell.angle_beta   90.00
_cell.angle_gamma   90.00
#
_symmetry.space_group_name_H-M   'P 1'
#
loop_
_entity.id
_entity.type
_entity.pdbx_description
1 polymer ?
#
loop_
_entity_poly.entity_id
_entity_poly.type
_entity_poly.pdbx_seq_one_letter_code
_entity_poly.pdbx_strand_id
1 'polypeptide(L)'
;MKLHLRREALNEELKQFICPSRYTRLEIIQHRPLEIALWLGEYLQEQHRCARLNVYQLNTLHKLVDDLINILGGCERILKTPAPLAYSIFLKQMLIIYCLIFRSN
;
A
#
# COMPACT_ATOMS: atom_id res chain seq x y z
N MET A 1 0.99 -3.74 3.47
CA MET A 1 0.49 -3.26 2.16
C MET A 1 -0.81 -3.94 1.72
N LYS A 2 -0.85 -5.27 1.55
CA LYS A 2 -2.04 -6.01 1.03
C LYS A 2 -3.37 -5.63 1.71
N LEU A 3 -3.45 -5.72 3.03
CA LEU A 3 -4.66 -5.41 3.80
C LEU A 3 -5.09 -3.94 3.65
N HIS A 4 -4.12 -3.03 3.53
CA HIS A 4 -4.38 -1.59 3.34
C HIS A 4 -5.00 -1.29 1.97
N LEU A 5 -4.40 -1.80 0.89
CA LEU A 5 -4.90 -1.58 -0.47
C LEU A 5 -6.26 -2.23 -0.72
N ARG A 6 -6.55 -3.34 -0.03
CA ARG A 6 -7.86 -4.03 -0.10
C ARG A 6 -8.90 -3.48 0.87
N ARG A 7 -8.54 -2.52 1.73
CA ARG A 7 -9.40 -2.01 2.82
C ARG A 7 -9.92 -3.13 3.75
N GLU A 8 -9.11 -4.17 3.93
CA GLU A 8 -9.42 -5.30 4.82
C GLU A 8 -9.01 -4.97 6.27
N ALA A 9 -9.71 -5.57 7.23
CA ALA A 9 -9.38 -5.46 8.66
C ALA A 9 -7.99 -6.05 8.96
N LEU A 10 -7.45 -5.75 10.14
CA LEU A 10 -6.18 -6.33 10.59
C LEU A 10 -6.38 -7.84 10.84
N ASN A 11 -5.69 -8.68 10.08
CA ASN A 11 -5.77 -10.14 10.27
C ASN A 11 -5.04 -10.59 11.54
N GLU A 12 -5.50 -11.70 12.12
CA GLU A 12 -4.86 -12.36 13.26
C GLU A 12 -3.42 -12.81 12.97
N GLU A 13 -3.06 -13.04 11.71
CA GLU A 13 -1.66 -13.29 11.30
C GLU A 13 -0.73 -12.13 11.69
N LEU A 14 -1.18 -10.88 11.52
CA LEU A 14 -0.36 -9.71 11.83
C LEU A 14 -0.21 -9.50 13.33
N LYS A 15 -1.18 -9.98 14.12
CA LYS A 15 -1.17 -9.94 15.59
C LYS A 15 -0.04 -10.79 16.18
N GLN A 16 0.44 -11.81 15.45
CA GLN A 16 1.56 -12.64 15.87
C GLN A 16 2.92 -11.93 15.73
N PHE A 17 3.03 -10.97 14.82
CA PHE A 17 4.28 -10.26 14.52
C PHE A 17 4.40 -8.90 15.24
N ILE A 18 3.33 -8.42 15.88
CA ILE A 18 3.28 -7.07 16.46
C ILE A 18 2.84 -7.14 17.92
N CYS A 19 3.50 -6.36 18.78
CA CYS A 19 3.12 -6.21 20.19
C CYS A 19 1.68 -5.71 20.33
N PRO A 20 0.88 -6.19 21.31
CA PRO A 20 -0.53 -5.82 21.45
C PRO A 20 -0.79 -4.31 21.49
N SER A 21 0.11 -3.53 22.12
CA SER A 21 0.03 -2.08 22.20
C SER A 21 0.14 -1.37 20.84
N ARG A 22 0.98 -1.89 19.95
CA ARG A 22 1.15 -1.40 18.58
C ARG A 22 -0.01 -1.84 17.68
N TYR A 23 -0.60 -3.01 17.94
CA TYR A 23 -1.78 -3.49 17.21
C TYR A 23 -2.99 -2.57 17.41
N THR A 24 -3.30 -2.20 18.65
CA THR A 24 -4.42 -1.28 18.95
C THR A 24 -4.21 0.10 18.29
N ARG A 25 -2.97 0.60 18.24
CA ARG A 25 -2.67 1.86 17.54
C ARG A 25 -2.93 1.75 16.03
N LEU A 26 -2.60 0.62 15.41
CA LEU A 26 -2.88 0.38 13.98
C LEU A 26 -4.36 0.26 13.65
N GLU A 27 -5.21 -0.08 14.63
CA GLU A 27 -6.65 -0.18 14.43
C GLU A 27 -7.32 1.19 14.29
N ILE A 28 -6.75 2.21 14.95
CA ILE A 28 -7.27 3.59 14.98
C ILE A 28 -6.76 4.40 13.79
N ILE A 29 -5.56 4.09 13.27
CA ILE A 29 -4.89 4.89 12.24
C ILE A 29 -5.36 4.54 10.83
N GLN A 30 -5.70 5.57 10.04
CA GLN A 30 -6.15 5.42 8.66
C GLN A 30 -5.04 4.91 7.71
N HIS A 31 -3.80 5.38 7.86
CA HIS A 31 -2.65 4.99 7.04
C HIS A 31 -1.71 4.03 7.77
N ARG A 32 -2.23 2.84 8.08
CA ARG A 32 -1.53 1.74 8.76
C ARG A 32 -0.09 1.46 8.25
N PRO A 33 0.17 1.29 6.94
CA PRO A 33 1.52 0.98 6.47
C PRO A 33 2.53 2.13 6.63
N LEU A 34 2.08 3.38 6.66
CA LEU A 34 2.96 4.53 6.89
C LEU A 34 3.45 4.55 8.33
N GLU A 35 2.56 4.28 9.28
CA GLU A 35 2.91 4.18 10.70
C GLU A 35 3.96 3.09 10.97
N ILE A 36 3.85 1.94 10.29
CA ILE A 36 4.84 0.87 10.37
C ILE A 36 6.20 1.32 9.82
N ALA A 37 6.21 2.08 8.72
CA ALA A 37 7.44 2.61 8.14
C ALA A 37 8.11 3.63 9.08
N LEU A 38 7.32 4.45 9.80
CA LEU A 38 7.82 5.36 10.82
C LEU A 38 8.49 4.60 11.96
N TRP A 39 7.85 3.56 12.51
CA TRP A 39 8.46 2.73 13.56
C TRP A 39 9.73 2.03 13.10
N LEU A 40 9.80 1.66 11.82
CA LEU A 40 11.01 1.08 11.23
C LEU A 40 12.15 2.12 11.19
N GLY A 41 11.86 3.36 10.81
CA GLY A 41 12.82 4.46 10.85
C GLY A 41 13.34 4.75 12.26
N GLU A 42 12.43 4.84 13.24
CA GLU A 42 12.80 5.01 14.67
C GLU A 42 13.68 3.86 15.16
N TYR A 43 13.34 2.62 14.79
CA TYR A 43 14.14 1.44 15.14
C TYR A 43 15.54 1.49 14.54
N LEU A 44 15.67 1.87 13.26
CA LEU A 44 16.96 2.00 12.58
C LEU A 44 17.84 3.07 13.25
N GLN A 45 17.25 4.20 13.64
CA GLN A 45 17.94 5.27 14.35
C GLN A 45 18.44 4.82 15.72
N GLU A 46 17.64 4.04 16.46
CA GLU A 46 18.06 3.50 17.76
C GLU A 46 19.18 2.46 17.61
N GLN A 47 19.16 1.62 16.58
CA GLN A 47 20.25 0.68 16.31
C GLN A 47 21.56 1.40 15.93
N HIS A 48 21.47 2.52 15.22
CA HIS A 48 22.63 3.38 14.98
C HIS A 48 23.16 4.01 16.26
N ARG A 49 22.27 4.50 17.14
CA ARG A 49 22.65 5.04 18.46
C ARG A 49 23.36 4.00 19.33
N CYS A 50 22.97 2.73 19.22
CA CYS A 50 23.64 1.60 19.86
C CYS A 50 24.99 1.22 19.22
N ALA A 51 25.52 2.01 18.28
CA ALA A 51 26.74 1.77 17.52
C ALA A 51 26.76 0.43 16.74
N ARG A 52 25.58 -0.14 16.45
CA ARG A 52 25.46 -1.42 15.72
C ARG A 52 25.43 -1.23 14.20
N LEU A 53 25.23 0.00 13.74
CA LEU A 53 25.13 0.35 12.33
C LEU A 53 26.05 1.53 12.02
N ASN A 54 26.76 1.46 10.89
CA ASN A 54 27.48 2.60 10.35
C ASN A 54 26.51 3.58 9.66
N VAL A 55 26.83 4.87 9.63
CA VAL A 55 26.06 5.93 8.96
C VAL A 55 25.75 5.57 7.50
N TYR A 56 26.70 4.95 6.78
CA TYR A 56 26.48 4.50 5.40
C TYR A 56 25.41 3.40 5.30
N GLN A 57 25.42 2.44 6.24
CA GLN A 57 24.43 1.37 6.30
C GLN A 57 23.07 1.93 6.71
N LEU A 58 23.03 2.85 7.67
CA LEU A 58 21.82 3.54 8.09
C LEU A 58 21.16 4.28 6.93
N ASN A 59 21.92 5.10 6.19
CA ASN A 59 21.40 5.84 5.04
C ASN A 59 20.87 4.90 3.94
N THR A 60 21.56 3.78 3.70
CA THR A 60 21.10 2.78 2.74
C THR A 60 19.79 2.14 3.19
N LEU A 61 19.67 1.80 4.47
CA LEU A 61 18.44 1.21 5.04
C LEU A 61 17.28 2.21 5.01
N HIS A 62 17.52 3.48 5.38
CA HIS A 62 16.50 4.53 5.25
C HIS A 62 16.03 4.70 3.80
N LYS A 63 16.96 4.68 2.83
CA LYS A 63 16.59 4.74 1.41
C LYS A 63 15.67 3.58 0.99
N LEU A 64 15.93 2.37 1.48
CA LEU A 64 15.05 1.22 1.22
C LEU A 64 13.66 1.39 1.84
N VAL A 65 13.57 2.00 3.03
CA VAL A 65 12.28 2.35 3.65
C VAL A 65 11.54 3.40 2.82
N ASP A 66 12.24 4.42 2.35
CA ASP A 66 11.67 5.45 1.47
C ASP A 66 11.15 4.85 0.15
N ASP A 67 11.91 3.92 -0.45
CA ASP A 67 11.49 3.21 -1.64
C ASP A 67 10.19 2.39 -1.40
N LEU A 68 10.05 1.74 -0.24
CA LEU A 68 8.82 1.05 0.15
C LEU A 68 7.63 2.02 0.28
N ILE A 69 7.82 3.20 0.85
CA ILE A 69 6.79 4.24 0.96
C ILE A 69 6.41 4.74 -0.44
N ASN A 70 7.38 4.95 -1.32
CA ASN A 70 7.13 5.38 -2.70
C ASN A 70 6.31 4.34 -3.48
N ILE A 71 6.63 3.06 -3.35
CA ILE A 71 5.86 1.95 -3.95
C ILE A 71 4.42 1.94 -3.39
N LEU A 72 4.24 2.12 -2.09
CA LEU A 72 2.90 2.22 -1.48
C LEU A 72 2.09 3.36 -2.10
N GLY A 73 2.68 4.55 -2.18
CA GLY A 73 2.04 5.73 -2.78
C GLY A 73 1.69 5.48 -4.25
N GLY A 74 2.56 4.79 -5.00
CA GLY A 74 2.29 4.32 -6.35
C GLY A 74 1.07 3.41 -6.43
N CYS A 75 0.96 2.40 -5.56
CA CYS A 75 -0.20 1.52 -5.50
C CYS A 75 -1.48 2.27 -5.14
N GLU A 76 -1.42 3.23 -4.20
CA GLU A 76 -2.58 4.06 -3.88
C GLU A 76 -3.02 4.94 -5.05
N ARG A 77 -2.08 5.50 -5.82
CA ARG A 77 -2.39 6.28 -7.02
C ARG A 77 -3.05 5.42 -8.09
N ILE A 78 -2.54 4.21 -8.33
CA ILE A 78 -3.17 3.24 -9.26
C ILE A 78 -4.59 2.89 -8.79
N LEU A 79 -4.77 2.65 -7.49
CA LEU A 79 -6.07 2.35 -6.90
C LEU A 79 -7.06 3.52 -7.01
N LYS A 80 -6.60 4.76 -6.79
CA LYS A 80 -7.41 5.98 -6.80
C LYS A 80 -7.64 6.56 -8.20
N THR A 81 -6.89 6.10 -9.22
CA THR A 81 -6.98 6.58 -10.60
C THR A 81 -7.54 5.48 -11.50
N PRO A 82 -8.84 5.15 -11.39
CA PRO A 82 -9.45 4.24 -12.36
C PRO A 82 -9.36 4.86 -13.75
N ALA A 83 -9.21 4.02 -14.79
CA ALA A 83 -9.25 4.49 -16.17
C ALA A 83 -10.52 5.31 -16.44
N PRO A 84 -10.49 6.30 -17.35
CA PRO A 84 -11.62 7.18 -17.60
C PRO A 84 -12.89 6.37 -17.86
N LEU A 85 -13.92 6.59 -17.02
CA LEU A 85 -15.21 5.88 -17.11
C LEU A 85 -15.85 6.03 -18.50
N ALA A 86 -15.59 7.16 -19.17
CA ALA A 86 -16.04 7.40 -20.53
C ALA A 86 -15.56 6.31 -21.50
N TYR A 87 -14.29 5.88 -21.40
CA TYR A 87 -13.73 4.87 -22.29
C TYR A 87 -14.45 3.52 -22.15
N SER A 88 -14.66 3.07 -20.91
CA SER A 88 -15.36 1.81 -20.64
C SER A 88 -16.84 1.86 -21.05
N ILE A 89 -17.51 3.02 -20.94
CA ILE A 89 -18.88 3.20 -21.42
C ILE A 89 -18.94 3.13 -22.95
N PHE A 90 -18.10 3.89 -23.66
CA PHE A 90 -18.08 3.89 -25.12
C PHE A 90 -17.76 2.50 -25.68
N LEU A 91 -16.77 1.81 -25.13
CA LEU A 91 -16.42 0.45 -25.54
C LEU A 91 -17.60 -0.52 -25.32
N LYS A 92 -18.26 -0.45 -24.16
CA LYS A 92 -19.43 -1.29 -23.84
C LYS A 92 -20.61 -1.01 -24.78
N GLN A 93 -20.87 0.25 -25.10
CA GLN A 93 -21.92 0.63 -26.05
C GLN A 93 -21.64 0.08 -27.45
N MET A 94 -20.42 0.24 -27.95
CA MET A 94 -20.02 -0.31 -29.26
C MET A 94 -20.13 -1.84 -29.29
N LEU A 95 -19.72 -2.54 -28.23
CA LEU A 95 -19.87 -3.99 -28.11
C LEU A 95 -21.34 -4.42 -28.10
N ILE A 96 -22.22 -3.74 -27.35
CA ILE A 96 -23.65 -4.05 -27.31
C ILE A 96 -24.28 -3.83 -28.69
N ILE A 97 -23.98 -2.70 -29.35
CA ILE A 97 -24.48 -2.39 -30.69
C ILE A 97 -24.02 -3.46 -31.68
N TYR A 98 -22.73 -3.83 -31.67
CA TYR A 98 -22.18 -4.89 -32.51
C TYR A 98 -22.89 -6.24 -32.27
N CYS A 99 -23.04 -6.65 -31.00
CA CYS A 99 -23.73 -7.90 -30.67
C CYS A 99 -25.21 -7.90 -31.08
N LEU A 100 -25.90 -6.76 -30.99
CA LEU A 100 -27.29 -6.63 -31.45
C LEU A 100 -27.40 -6.72 -32.96
N ILE A 101 -26.51 -6.05 -33.70
CA ILE A 101 -26.47 -6.10 -35.18
C ILE A 101 -26.16 -7.53 -35.64
N PHE A 102 -25.16 -8.18 -35.04
CA PHE A 102 -24.75 -9.54 -35.40
C PHE A 102 -25.81 -10.59 -35.10
N ARG A 103 -26.55 -10.47 -33.97
CA ARG A 103 -27.63 -11.40 -33.61
C ARG A 103 -28.94 -11.16 -34.38
N SER A 104 -29.06 -10.04 -35.10
CA SER A 104 -30.23 -9.71 -35.91
C SER A 104 -30.10 -10.15 -37.38
N ASN A 105 -28.95 -10.70 -37.80
CA ASN A 105 -28.76 -11.44 -39.06
C ASN A 105 -28.80 -12.94 -38.79
#